data_AF-A0A960XT47-F1
#
_entry.id   AF-A0A960XT47-F1
#
_cell.length_a   1.000
_cell.length_b   1.000
_cell.length_c   1.000
_cell.angle_alpha   90.00
_cell.angle_beta   90.00
_cell.angle_gamma   90.00
#
_symmetry.space_group_name_H-M   'P 1'
#
loop_
_entity.id
_entity.type
_entity.pdbx_description
1 polymer ?
#
loop_
_entity_poly.entity_id
_entity_poly.type
_entity_poly.pdbx_seq_one_letter_code
_entity_poly.pdbx_strand_id
1 'polypeptide(L)'
;MLGDAQWTWLEEELKKPAKLRLIGLSTQFGSAHNGHEAWANLPRERERFLQLLRNTRAEGVILLSGDTHWAEYSFIERPDLYPLPDLTSSSLNQSWTPAGPNPNRIGRAYTDPNAAMLEIDWEKETVTSRTYDVSGKVRLMLEIPLASLRFETAVSEVAPEGAWETSFGTLTLEETSDGWRGTYPGGSCELQQKGGTLEGIWSEDGRSGKCRFQPTRCGRFLLGAYGRGDGPLALPWPAWRRGGAGFAFPD
;
A
#
# COMPACT_ATOMS: atom_id res chain seq x y z
N MET A 1 3.13 22.25 -7.93
CA MET A 1 3.00 22.18 -6.45
C MET A 1 4.24 22.78 -5.82
N LEU A 2 5.42 22.25 -6.14
CA LEU A 2 6.69 22.82 -5.73
C LEU A 2 7.20 23.81 -6.79
N GLY A 3 7.86 24.88 -6.36
CA GLY A 3 8.58 25.80 -7.25
C GLY A 3 9.93 25.24 -7.70
N ASP A 4 10.55 25.83 -8.72
CA ASP A 4 11.80 25.31 -9.30
C ASP A 4 12.95 25.24 -8.29
N ALA A 5 13.05 26.22 -7.38
CA ALA A 5 14.02 26.19 -6.29
C ALA A 5 13.80 25.00 -5.33
N GLN A 6 12.53 24.67 -5.03
CA GLN A 6 12.20 23.53 -4.18
C GLN A 6 12.49 22.20 -4.89
N TRP A 7 12.20 22.10 -6.19
CA TRP A 7 12.53 20.92 -6.98
C TRP A 7 14.04 20.68 -7.07
N THR A 8 14.81 21.75 -7.31
CA THR A 8 16.28 21.68 -7.36
C THR A 8 16.85 21.26 -6.01
N TRP A 9 16.36 21.86 -4.91
CA TRP A 9 16.77 21.47 -3.58
C TRP A 9 16.47 19.99 -3.28
N LEU A 10 15.25 19.53 -3.58
CA LEU A 10 14.85 18.15 -3.36
C LEU A 10 15.72 17.17 -4.14
N GLU A 11 16.05 17.48 -5.40
CA GLU A 11 16.96 16.66 -6.20
C GLU A 11 18.34 16.49 -5.52
N GLU A 12 18.91 17.59 -5.03
CA GLU A 12 20.22 17.55 -4.37
C GLU A 12 20.18 16.81 -3.02
N GLU A 13 19.10 16.94 -2.24
CA GLU A 13 18.92 16.16 -1.01
C GLU A 13 18.78 14.67 -1.30
N LEU A 14 18.07 14.28 -2.36
CA LEU A 14 17.87 12.87 -2.72
C LEU A 14 19.16 12.18 -3.15
N LYS A 15 20.12 12.92 -3.72
CA LYS A 15 21.46 12.42 -4.09
C LYS A 15 22.36 12.14 -2.89
N LYS A 16 22.10 12.73 -1.72
CA LYS A 16 22.90 12.48 -0.50
C LYS A 16 22.64 11.06 0.01
N PRO A 17 23.64 10.34 0.54
CA PRO A 17 23.45 8.98 1.05
C PRO A 17 22.57 8.98 2.31
N ALA A 18 21.57 8.09 2.34
CA ALA A 18 20.74 7.86 3.52
C ALA A 18 20.16 6.44 3.51
N LYS A 19 20.10 5.79 4.68
CA LYS A 19 19.43 4.49 4.85
C LYS A 19 17.91 4.61 4.76
N LEU A 20 17.36 5.73 5.26
CA LEU A 20 15.95 6.07 5.35
C LEU A 20 15.77 7.57 5.06
N ARG A 21 14.72 7.92 4.31
CA ARG A 21 14.32 9.29 3.94
C ARG A 21 12.83 9.45 4.25
N LEU A 22 12.50 10.32 5.19
CA LEU A 22 11.11 10.66 5.51
C LEU A 22 10.75 11.97 4.81
N ILE A 23 9.76 11.94 3.93
CA ILE A 23 9.33 13.12 3.16
C ILE A 23 7.92 13.50 3.60
N GLY A 24 7.80 14.64 4.28
CA GLY A 24 6.51 15.22 4.66
C GLY A 24 5.84 15.93 3.48
N LEU A 25 4.58 15.59 3.22
CA LEU A 25 3.74 16.17 2.19
C LEU A 25 2.45 16.70 2.84
N SER A 26 1.97 17.87 2.43
CA SER A 26 0.74 18.43 3.00
C SER A 26 -0.49 17.61 2.65
N THR A 27 -0.56 17.09 1.42
CA THR A 27 -1.69 16.30 0.88
C THR A 27 -1.23 14.90 0.49
N GLN A 28 -2.19 13.97 0.39
CA GLN A 28 -1.93 12.58 0.04
C GLN A 28 -1.25 12.41 -1.32
N PHE A 29 -0.27 11.49 -1.38
CA PHE A 29 0.42 11.09 -2.61
C PHE A 29 -0.04 9.71 -3.12
N GLY A 30 -0.34 8.81 -2.18
CA GLY A 30 -0.68 7.42 -2.40
C GLY A 30 -2.08 7.24 -2.94
N SER A 31 -3.02 8.14 -2.63
CA SER A 31 -4.36 8.06 -3.22
C SER A 31 -4.32 8.30 -4.73
N ALA A 32 -5.00 7.43 -5.50
CA ALA A 32 -5.21 7.65 -6.93
C ALA A 32 -6.39 8.60 -7.20
N HIS A 33 -7.29 8.75 -6.23
CA HIS A 33 -8.39 9.71 -6.20
C HIS A 33 -9.08 9.58 -4.85
N ASN A 34 -9.08 10.61 -4.01
CA ASN A 34 -9.75 10.61 -2.70
C ASN A 34 -11.00 11.51 -2.66
N GLY A 35 -11.37 12.15 -3.77
CA GLY A 35 -12.46 13.14 -3.85
C GLY A 35 -12.09 14.55 -3.36
N HIS A 36 -10.85 14.77 -2.91
CA HIS A 36 -10.36 16.00 -2.28
C HIS A 36 -9.02 16.45 -2.88
N GLU A 37 -8.32 17.37 -2.22
CA GLU A 37 -6.97 17.77 -2.60
C GLU A 37 -5.99 16.59 -2.42
N ALA A 38 -5.25 16.30 -3.48
CA ALA A 38 -4.26 15.22 -3.51
C ALA A 38 -3.29 15.47 -4.66
N TRP A 39 -2.12 14.84 -4.60
CA TRP A 39 -1.20 14.79 -5.73
C TRP A 39 -1.82 14.11 -6.96
N ALA A 40 -2.85 13.29 -6.78
CA ALA A 40 -3.65 12.75 -7.88
C ALA A 40 -4.23 13.83 -8.81
N ASN A 41 -4.51 15.02 -8.29
CA ASN A 41 -5.03 16.16 -9.06
C ASN A 41 -3.92 16.88 -9.85
N LEU A 42 -2.65 16.54 -9.60
CA LEU A 42 -1.46 17.15 -10.17
C LEU A 42 -0.59 16.09 -10.87
N PRO A 43 -1.11 15.39 -11.91
CA PRO A 43 -0.46 14.19 -12.46
C PRO A 43 0.96 14.45 -13.00
N ARG A 44 1.23 15.65 -13.54
CA ARG A 44 2.57 16.02 -14.01
C ARG A 44 3.56 16.19 -12.86
N GLU A 45 3.15 16.81 -11.77
CA GLU A 45 4.00 16.98 -10.58
C GLU A 45 4.26 15.63 -9.91
N ARG A 46 3.21 14.79 -9.81
CA ARG A 46 3.32 13.44 -9.27
C ARG A 46 4.28 12.57 -10.08
N GLU A 47 4.20 12.61 -11.40
CA GLU A 47 5.14 11.89 -12.26
C GLU A 47 6.56 12.48 -12.16
N ARG A 48 6.71 13.81 -12.08
CA ARG A 48 8.01 14.46 -11.86
C ARG A 48 8.66 13.98 -10.56
N PHE A 49 7.90 13.86 -9.47
CA PHE A 49 8.40 13.32 -8.19
C PHE A 49 8.88 11.88 -8.34
N LEU A 50 8.07 11.00 -8.94
CA LEU A 50 8.45 9.60 -9.15
C LEU A 50 9.68 9.48 -10.05
N GLN A 51 9.74 10.24 -11.14
CA GLN A 51 10.90 10.28 -12.03
C GLN A 51 12.15 10.77 -11.29
N LEU A 52 12.00 11.75 -10.39
CA LEU A 52 13.11 12.24 -9.59
C LEU A 52 13.68 11.15 -8.66
N LEU A 53 12.81 10.38 -7.99
CA LEU A 53 13.25 9.23 -7.17
C LEU A 53 14.03 8.20 -8.00
N ARG A 54 13.56 7.90 -9.22
CA ARG A 54 14.25 6.97 -10.15
C ARG A 54 15.61 7.51 -10.58
N ASN A 55 15.65 8.77 -11.04
CA ASN A 55 16.86 9.40 -11.59
C ASN A 55 17.96 9.52 -10.54
N THR A 56 17.58 9.86 -9.31
CA THR A 56 18.51 9.98 -8.18
C THR A 56 18.84 8.63 -7.53
N ARG A 57 18.17 7.53 -7.94
CA ARG A 57 18.23 6.23 -7.28
C ARG A 57 17.98 6.36 -5.76
N ALA A 58 17.03 7.21 -5.37
CA ALA A 58 16.74 7.47 -3.97
C ALA A 58 16.02 6.27 -3.33
N GLU A 59 16.69 5.64 -2.36
CA GLU A 59 16.17 4.49 -1.62
C GLU A 59 15.67 4.88 -0.23
N GLY A 60 14.96 3.96 0.45
CA GLY A 60 14.51 4.19 1.83
C GLY A 60 13.48 5.30 1.95
N VAL A 61 12.76 5.66 0.88
CA VAL A 61 11.79 6.76 0.95
C VAL A 61 10.47 6.26 1.55
N ILE A 62 9.97 7.00 2.54
CA ILE A 62 8.61 6.89 3.09
C ILE A 62 7.98 8.27 3.04
N LEU A 63 6.78 8.36 2.46
CA LEU A 63 6.01 9.60 2.43
C LEU A 63 5.11 9.68 3.66
N LEU A 64 5.03 10.88 4.24
CA LEU A 64 4.15 11.18 5.37
C LEU A 64 3.17 12.25 4.91
N SER A 65 1.88 11.94 4.87
CA SER A 65 0.86 12.83 4.32
C SER A 65 -0.29 13.11 5.28
N GLY A 66 -1.11 14.12 4.94
CA GLY A 66 -2.29 14.48 5.70
C GLY A 66 -3.42 15.06 4.84
N ASP A 67 -4.04 16.14 5.33
CA ASP A 67 -5.15 16.90 4.72
C ASP A 67 -6.52 16.20 4.71
N THR A 68 -6.58 14.87 4.65
CA THR A 68 -7.84 14.18 4.41
C THR A 68 -8.73 13.95 5.62
N HIS A 69 -8.26 14.20 6.84
CA HIS A 69 -9.00 13.96 8.08
C HIS A 69 -9.37 12.48 8.31
N TRP A 70 -8.56 11.57 7.80
CA TRP A 70 -8.47 10.15 8.18
C TRP A 70 -7.02 9.70 8.22
N ALA A 71 -6.78 8.51 8.77
CA ALA A 71 -5.52 7.79 8.66
C ALA A 71 -5.67 6.58 7.75
N GLU A 72 -4.65 6.31 6.96
CA GLU A 72 -4.54 5.13 6.11
C GLU A 72 -3.10 4.94 5.66
N TYR A 73 -2.77 3.74 5.19
CA TYR A 73 -1.49 3.48 4.55
C TYR A 73 -1.71 3.05 3.11
N SER A 74 -0.89 3.57 2.21
CA SER A 74 -0.94 3.28 0.78
C SER A 74 0.42 2.84 0.27
N PHE A 75 0.44 1.99 -0.75
CA PHE A 75 1.65 1.66 -1.49
C PHE A 75 1.47 2.00 -2.97
N ILE A 76 2.37 2.82 -3.51
CA ILE A 76 2.42 3.14 -4.92
C ILE A 76 3.41 2.19 -5.60
N GLU A 77 2.91 1.32 -6.46
CA GLU A 77 3.75 0.40 -7.26
C GLU A 77 4.10 1.00 -8.63
N ARG A 78 5.36 0.87 -9.02
CA ARG A 78 5.85 1.22 -10.36
C ARG A 78 6.86 0.18 -10.85
N PRO A 79 6.85 -0.19 -12.15
CA PRO A 79 7.79 -1.18 -12.70
C PRO A 79 9.27 -0.84 -12.58
N ASP A 80 9.63 0.36 -12.16
CA ASP A 80 11.00 0.85 -12.06
C ASP A 80 11.32 1.46 -10.68
N LEU A 81 10.47 1.21 -9.69
CA LEU A 81 10.64 1.63 -8.30
C LEU A 81 10.34 0.46 -7.35
N TYR A 82 10.82 0.55 -6.11
CA TYR A 82 10.27 -0.26 -5.03
C TYR A 82 8.86 0.24 -4.65
N PRO A 83 8.04 -0.56 -3.95
CA PRO A 83 6.71 -0.12 -3.52
C PRO A 83 6.85 1.09 -2.60
N LEU A 84 6.41 2.27 -3.04
CA LEU A 84 6.59 3.53 -2.32
C LEU A 84 5.49 3.67 -1.25
N PRO A 85 5.81 3.68 0.05
CA PRO A 85 4.81 3.85 1.10
C PRO A 85 4.39 5.32 1.23
N ASP A 86 3.09 5.56 1.38
CA ASP A 86 2.52 6.83 1.84
C ASP A 86 1.67 6.59 3.08
N LEU A 87 2.12 7.16 4.20
CA LEU A 87 1.54 7.00 5.52
C LEU A 87 0.75 8.25 5.88
N THR A 88 -0.57 8.19 5.73
CA THR A 88 -1.46 9.31 6.03
C THR A 88 -1.94 9.25 7.47
N SER A 89 -1.84 10.36 8.20
CA SER A 89 -2.49 10.55 9.50
C SER A 89 -2.86 12.03 9.66
N SER A 90 -4.15 12.32 9.77
CA SER A 90 -4.62 13.72 9.77
C SER A 90 -5.92 14.00 10.50
N SER A 91 -6.44 13.09 11.32
CA SER A 91 -7.69 13.34 12.05
C SER A 91 -7.48 13.96 13.44
N LEU A 92 -6.46 14.77 13.67
CA LEU A 92 -6.12 15.17 15.05
C LEU A 92 -7.26 15.93 15.74
N ASN A 93 -7.96 16.80 15.00
CA ASN A 93 -9.05 17.63 15.51
C ASN A 93 -10.35 17.57 14.67
N GLN A 94 -10.31 16.95 13.49
CA GLN A 94 -11.45 16.82 12.58
C GLN A 94 -11.47 15.43 11.95
N SER A 95 -12.66 14.87 11.74
CA SER A 95 -12.86 13.53 11.19
C SER A 95 -13.83 13.59 10.02
N TRP A 96 -13.47 12.98 8.88
CA TRP A 96 -14.35 12.82 7.73
C TRP A 96 -14.69 11.35 7.51
N THR A 97 -15.99 11.04 7.51
CA THR A 97 -16.52 9.68 7.35
C THR A 97 -17.62 9.66 6.28
N PRO A 98 -17.57 8.73 5.29
CA PRO A 98 -16.53 7.73 5.09
C PRO A 98 -15.23 8.34 4.54
N ALA A 99 -14.11 7.64 4.72
CA ALA A 99 -12.88 7.99 4.02
C ALA A 99 -13.09 7.89 2.51
N GLY A 100 -12.44 8.77 1.74
CA GLY A 100 -12.49 8.77 0.28
C GLY A 100 -12.03 7.43 -0.32
N PRO A 101 -12.38 7.13 -1.58
CA PRO A 101 -11.85 5.95 -2.25
C PRO A 101 -10.32 6.03 -2.33
N ASN A 102 -9.64 4.89 -2.34
CA ASN A 102 -8.21 4.82 -2.61
C ASN A 102 -7.84 3.39 -3.04
N PRO A 103 -7.55 3.15 -4.34
CA PRO A 103 -7.20 1.81 -4.83
C PRO A 103 -5.82 1.33 -4.38
N ASN A 104 -4.97 2.23 -3.88
CA ASN A 104 -3.63 1.91 -3.38
C ASN A 104 -3.61 1.71 -1.86
N ARG A 105 -4.75 1.89 -1.18
CA ARG A 105 -4.88 1.70 0.27
C ARG A 105 -4.64 0.22 0.60
N ILE A 106 -3.82 -0.02 1.61
CA ILE A 106 -3.67 -1.34 2.20
C ILE A 106 -4.52 -1.41 3.48
N GLY A 107 -5.48 -2.33 3.44
CA GLY A 107 -6.51 -2.54 4.45
C GLY A 107 -7.44 -1.33 4.67
N ARG A 108 -7.76 -0.99 5.92
CA ARG A 108 -8.82 -0.02 6.25
C ARG A 108 -8.27 1.37 6.60
N ALA A 109 -9.05 2.40 6.27
CA ALA A 109 -8.84 3.73 6.83
C ALA A 109 -9.43 3.80 8.24
N TYR A 110 -8.87 4.67 9.07
CA TYR A 110 -9.38 5.02 10.40
C TYR A 110 -9.74 6.51 10.40
N THR A 111 -11.02 6.83 10.56
CA THR A 111 -11.54 8.19 10.36
C THR A 111 -11.71 8.99 11.65
N ASP A 112 -11.83 8.32 12.80
CA ASP A 112 -11.92 8.95 14.11
C ASP A 112 -10.59 9.64 14.51
N PRO A 113 -10.61 10.48 15.55
CA PRO A 113 -9.43 11.25 15.91
C PRO A 113 -8.20 10.39 16.21
N ASN A 114 -7.08 10.74 15.57
CA ASN A 114 -5.88 9.92 15.60
C ASN A 114 -4.57 10.72 15.47
N ALA A 115 -3.49 10.05 15.84
CA ALA A 115 -2.12 10.47 15.57
C ALA A 115 -1.26 9.25 15.25
N ALA A 116 -0.28 9.40 14.35
CA ALA A 116 0.67 8.34 14.01
C ALA A 116 2.05 8.55 14.67
N MET A 117 2.68 7.45 15.05
CA MET A 117 4.08 7.38 15.49
C MET A 117 4.86 6.47 14.53
N LEU A 118 6.09 6.89 14.21
CA LEU A 118 7.06 6.05 13.52
C LEU A 118 8.16 5.65 14.49
N GLU A 119 8.38 4.35 14.62
CA GLU A 119 9.49 3.76 15.35
C GLU A 119 10.49 3.19 14.35
N ILE A 120 11.76 3.51 14.51
CA ILE A 120 12.83 3.01 13.64
C ILE A 120 13.71 2.07 14.48
N ASP A 121 13.72 0.80 14.11
CA ASP A 121 14.59 -0.22 14.70
C ASP A 121 15.79 -0.43 13.76
N TRP A 122 16.94 0.12 14.15
CA TRP A 122 18.17 0.04 13.35
C TRP A 122 18.84 -1.33 13.41
N GLU A 123 18.58 -2.13 14.45
CA GLU A 123 19.13 -3.47 14.58
C GLU A 123 18.36 -4.47 13.71
N LYS A 124 17.03 -4.38 13.72
CA LYS A 124 16.16 -5.19 12.85
C LYS A 124 16.05 -4.66 11.43
N GLU A 125 16.53 -3.44 11.20
CA GLU A 125 16.37 -2.69 9.94
C GLU A 125 14.91 -2.59 9.52
N THR A 126 14.04 -2.16 10.44
CA THR A 126 12.59 -1.99 10.21
C THR A 126 12.12 -0.61 10.65
N VAL A 127 11.05 -0.13 10.01
CA VAL A 127 10.28 1.05 10.40
C VAL A 127 8.86 0.61 10.70
N THR A 128 8.37 0.89 11.90
CA THR A 128 7.01 0.56 12.30
C THR A 128 6.19 1.82 12.48
N SER A 129 5.16 1.98 11.66
CA SER A 129 4.12 3.00 11.80
C SER A 129 3.00 2.47 12.67
N ARG A 130 2.55 3.25 13.65
CA ARG A 130 1.34 2.98 14.44
C ARG A 130 0.47 4.21 14.49
N THR A 131 -0.79 4.07 14.11
CA THR A 131 -1.82 5.09 14.30
C THR A 131 -2.61 4.76 15.56
N TYR A 132 -2.68 5.71 16.48
CA TYR A 132 -3.35 5.61 17.77
C TYR A 132 -4.66 6.41 17.76
N ASP A 133 -5.66 5.92 18.45
CA ASP A 133 -6.83 6.72 18.83
C ASP A 133 -6.57 7.57 20.08
N VAL A 134 -7.58 8.36 20.47
CA VAL A 134 -7.52 9.24 21.65
C VAL A 134 -7.31 8.52 22.98
N SER A 135 -7.58 7.21 23.03
CA SER A 135 -7.35 6.38 24.23
C SER A 135 -5.95 5.77 24.26
N GLY A 136 -5.16 5.96 23.20
CA GLY A 136 -3.86 5.32 23.02
C GLY A 136 -3.94 3.88 22.51
N LYS A 137 -5.11 3.41 22.06
CA LYS A 137 -5.23 2.11 21.38
C LYS A 137 -4.71 2.25 19.96
N VAL A 138 -3.84 1.34 19.54
CA VAL A 138 -3.41 1.24 18.14
C VAL A 138 -4.62 0.87 17.29
N ARG A 139 -4.80 1.52 16.14
CA ARG A 139 -5.90 1.28 15.19
C ARG A 139 -5.39 0.84 13.83
N LEU A 140 -4.22 1.35 13.44
CA LEU A 140 -3.47 0.89 12.28
C LEU A 140 -2.03 0.63 12.72
N MET A 141 -1.42 -0.43 12.21
CA MET A 141 0.00 -0.68 12.37
C MET A 141 0.57 -1.14 11.03
N LEU A 142 1.78 -0.72 10.68
CA LEU A 142 2.49 -1.23 9.51
C LEU A 142 3.97 -1.29 9.82
N GLU A 143 4.57 -2.46 9.65
CA GLU A 143 6.02 -2.63 9.72
C GLU A 143 6.59 -2.74 8.30
N ILE A 144 7.62 -1.94 8.02
CA ILE A 144 8.26 -1.77 6.73
C ILE A 144 9.75 -2.10 6.91
N PRO A 145 10.24 -3.23 6.39
CA PRO A 145 11.68 -3.49 6.37
C PRO A 145 12.39 -2.49 5.46
N LEU A 146 13.55 -1.99 5.88
CA LEU A 146 14.36 -1.10 5.06
C LEU A 146 14.81 -1.78 3.77
N ALA A 147 15.01 -3.11 3.79
CA ALA A 147 15.31 -3.91 2.61
C ALA A 147 14.21 -3.83 1.52
N SER A 148 12.95 -3.60 1.90
CA SER A 148 11.83 -3.44 0.95
C SER A 148 11.82 -2.08 0.22
N LEU A 149 12.66 -1.15 0.65
CA LEU A 149 12.76 0.21 0.12
C LEU A 149 14.03 0.38 -0.73
N ARG A 150 14.45 -0.67 -1.42
CA ARG A 150 15.67 -0.73 -2.24
C ARG A 150 15.33 -1.08 -3.70
N PHE A 151 16.01 -0.48 -4.67
CA PHE A 151 15.84 -0.82 -6.10
C PHE A 151 16.31 -2.26 -6.39
N GLU A 152 17.30 -2.73 -5.64
CA GLU A 152 17.87 -4.08 -5.76
C GLU A 152 17.05 -5.14 -5.03
N THR A 153 15.87 -4.79 -4.50
CA THR A 153 14.87 -5.81 -4.15
C THR A 153 14.54 -6.51 -5.46
N ALA A 154 15.23 -7.63 -5.73
CA ALA A 154 15.04 -8.39 -6.93
C ALA A 154 13.53 -8.59 -7.11
N VAL A 155 13.08 -8.58 -8.36
CA VAL A 155 11.85 -9.28 -8.74
C VAL A 155 12.15 -10.77 -8.51
N SER A 156 12.34 -11.16 -7.26
CA SER A 156 12.03 -12.50 -6.83
C SER A 156 10.58 -12.64 -7.23
N GLU A 157 10.26 -13.65 -8.02
CA GLU A 157 8.89 -14.13 -8.12
C GLU A 157 8.51 -14.53 -6.69
N VAL A 158 8.09 -13.56 -5.89
CA VAL A 158 7.70 -13.84 -4.52
C VAL A 158 6.45 -14.68 -4.68
N ALA A 159 6.63 -15.98 -4.41
CA ALA A 159 5.59 -16.96 -4.58
C ALA A 159 4.32 -16.41 -3.92
N PRO A 160 3.22 -16.28 -4.68
CA PRO A 160 1.96 -15.81 -4.12
C PRO A 160 1.41 -16.80 -3.09
N GLU A 161 1.98 -18.01 -3.01
CA GLU A 161 1.65 -19.02 -2.03
C GLU A 161 1.75 -18.53 -0.58
N GLY A 162 0.73 -18.90 0.20
CA GLY A 162 0.63 -18.69 1.62
C GLY A 162 -0.65 -18.00 2.05
N ALA A 163 -0.71 -17.69 3.35
CA ALA A 163 -1.84 -17.00 3.94
C ALA A 163 -1.64 -15.48 3.86
N TRP A 164 -2.70 -14.79 3.44
CA TRP A 164 -2.76 -13.35 3.32
C TRP A 164 -3.98 -12.84 4.08
N GLU A 165 -3.80 -11.88 4.96
CA GLU A 165 -4.93 -11.22 5.60
C GLU A 165 -5.53 -10.19 4.64
N THR A 166 -6.86 -10.08 4.62
CA THR A 166 -7.62 -9.15 3.76
C THR A 166 -8.78 -8.55 4.54
N SER A 167 -9.47 -7.57 3.97
CA SER A 167 -10.73 -7.05 4.51
C SER A 167 -11.88 -8.08 4.55
N PHE A 168 -11.72 -9.22 3.86
CA PHE A 168 -12.68 -10.34 3.80
C PHE A 168 -12.22 -11.55 4.63
N GLY A 169 -11.22 -11.37 5.49
CA GLY A 169 -10.59 -12.45 6.25
C GLY A 169 -9.34 -13.01 5.57
N THR A 170 -8.83 -14.14 6.06
CA THR A 170 -7.62 -14.75 5.51
C THR A 170 -7.88 -15.35 4.14
N LEU A 171 -7.21 -14.84 3.13
CA LEU A 171 -7.06 -15.43 1.79
C LEU A 171 -5.83 -16.34 1.78
N THR A 172 -6.00 -17.64 1.60
CA THR A 172 -4.90 -18.59 1.38
C THR A 172 -4.76 -18.83 -0.11
N LEU A 173 -3.57 -18.60 -0.66
CA LEU A 173 -3.22 -18.91 -2.05
C LEU A 173 -2.36 -20.17 -2.09
N GLU A 174 -2.74 -21.12 -2.93
CA GLU A 174 -2.07 -22.40 -3.13
C GLU A 174 -1.92 -22.70 -4.63
N GLU A 175 -0.78 -23.23 -5.03
CA GLU A 175 -0.57 -23.71 -6.40
C GLU A 175 -1.28 -25.06 -6.59
N THR A 176 -1.92 -25.25 -7.73
CA THR A 176 -2.63 -26.49 -8.09
C THR A 176 -2.12 -27.05 -9.41
N SER A 177 -2.55 -28.26 -9.78
CA SER A 177 -2.22 -28.86 -11.09
C SER A 177 -2.65 -28.00 -12.28
N ASP A 178 -3.70 -27.20 -12.10
CA ASP A 178 -4.37 -26.46 -13.17
C ASP A 178 -4.21 -24.95 -13.03
N GLY A 179 -3.34 -24.46 -12.13
CA GLY A 179 -3.10 -23.04 -11.90
C GLY A 179 -2.97 -22.72 -10.41
N TRP A 180 -3.82 -21.83 -9.90
CA TRP A 180 -3.79 -21.38 -8.51
C TRP A 180 -5.19 -21.39 -7.92
N ARG A 181 -5.31 -21.73 -6.64
CA ARG A 181 -6.55 -21.62 -5.89
C ARG A 181 -6.36 -20.64 -4.73
N GLY A 182 -7.28 -19.69 -4.63
CA GLY A 182 -7.48 -18.85 -3.46
C GLY A 182 -8.64 -19.36 -2.62
N THR A 183 -8.50 -19.44 -1.31
CA THR A 183 -9.62 -19.74 -0.38
C THR A 183 -9.74 -18.65 0.67
N TYR A 184 -10.95 -18.23 0.99
CA TYR A 184 -11.24 -17.20 1.99
C TYR A 184 -12.56 -17.51 2.70
N PRO A 185 -12.87 -16.89 3.85
CA PRO A 185 -14.14 -17.13 4.54
C PRO A 185 -15.33 -16.87 3.62
N GLY A 186 -16.13 -17.92 3.36
CA GLY A 186 -17.33 -17.85 2.52
C GLY A 186 -17.10 -18.15 1.03
N GLY A 187 -15.86 -18.21 0.54
CA GLY A 187 -15.62 -18.37 -0.89
C GLY A 187 -14.24 -18.84 -1.34
N SER A 188 -14.06 -18.84 -2.66
CA SER A 188 -12.81 -19.25 -3.30
C SER A 188 -12.57 -18.51 -4.61
N CYS A 189 -11.34 -18.55 -5.09
CA CYS A 189 -10.91 -18.02 -6.38
C CYS A 189 -10.19 -19.12 -7.17
N GLU A 190 -10.57 -19.34 -8.41
CA GLU A 190 -9.80 -20.15 -9.36
C GLU A 190 -9.01 -19.20 -10.25
N LEU A 191 -7.69 -19.33 -10.25
CA LEU A 191 -6.74 -18.32 -10.72
C LEU A 191 -5.71 -18.92 -11.70
N GLN A 192 -5.22 -18.08 -12.61
CA GLN A 192 -4.14 -18.37 -13.54
C GLN A 192 -3.04 -17.33 -13.40
N GLN A 193 -1.79 -17.77 -13.45
CA GLN A 193 -0.65 -16.86 -13.41
C GLN A 193 -0.32 -16.31 -14.81
N LYS A 194 -0.28 -14.99 -14.94
CA LYS A 194 0.08 -14.27 -16.16
C LYS A 194 0.99 -13.09 -15.81
N GLY A 195 2.25 -13.15 -16.23
CA GLY A 195 3.20 -12.05 -16.03
C GLY A 195 3.35 -11.61 -14.56
N GLY A 196 3.46 -12.57 -13.64
CA GLY A 196 3.59 -12.31 -12.20
C GLY A 196 2.30 -11.86 -11.51
N THR A 197 1.16 -11.92 -12.19
CA THR A 197 -0.16 -11.60 -11.65
C THR A 197 -1.05 -12.83 -11.68
N LEU A 198 -1.82 -13.06 -10.62
CA LEU A 198 -2.88 -14.08 -10.59
C LEU A 198 -4.19 -13.44 -11.04
N GLU A 199 -4.84 -14.00 -12.06
CA GLU A 199 -6.13 -13.53 -12.57
C GLU A 199 -7.12 -14.68 -12.66
N GLY A 200 -8.39 -14.43 -12.34
CA GLY A 200 -9.40 -15.47 -12.43
C GLY A 200 -10.77 -15.06 -11.95
N ILE A 201 -11.52 -16.02 -11.43
CA ILE A 201 -12.91 -15.85 -11.00
C ILE A 201 -13.03 -16.21 -9.51
N TRP A 202 -13.58 -15.29 -8.72
CA TRP A 202 -14.01 -15.56 -7.35
C TRP A 202 -15.44 -16.07 -7.35
N SER A 203 -15.80 -16.88 -6.36
CA SER A 203 -17.15 -17.41 -6.13
C SER A 203 -17.47 -17.51 -4.64
N GLU A 204 -18.67 -17.06 -4.26
CA GLU A 204 -19.20 -17.08 -2.88
C GLU A 204 -20.73 -17.02 -2.93
N ASP A 205 -21.42 -17.94 -2.23
CA ASP A 205 -22.89 -17.98 -2.10
C ASP A 205 -23.67 -17.81 -3.42
N GLY A 206 -23.23 -18.50 -4.48
CA GLY A 206 -23.85 -18.44 -5.81
C GLY A 206 -23.59 -17.14 -6.58
N ARG A 207 -22.77 -16.23 -6.04
CA ARG A 207 -22.25 -15.04 -6.72
C ARG A 207 -20.84 -15.33 -7.20
N SER A 208 -20.45 -14.62 -8.25
CA SER A 208 -19.09 -14.69 -8.79
C SER A 208 -18.69 -13.38 -9.46
N GLY A 209 -17.41 -13.29 -9.82
CA GLY A 209 -16.91 -12.22 -10.66
C GLY A 209 -15.41 -12.33 -10.87
N LYS A 210 -14.86 -11.42 -11.67
CA LYS A 210 -13.41 -11.38 -11.93
C LYS A 210 -12.65 -11.01 -10.65
N CYS A 211 -11.51 -11.63 -10.41
CA CYS A 211 -10.53 -11.20 -9.41
C CYS A 211 -9.12 -11.19 -10.00
N ARG A 212 -8.25 -10.41 -9.38
CA ARG A 212 -6.83 -10.32 -9.69
C ARG A 212 -6.04 -10.09 -8.42
N PHE A 213 -4.89 -10.73 -8.29
CA PHE A 213 -3.92 -10.50 -7.22
C PHE A 213 -2.52 -10.38 -7.80
N GLN A 214 -1.87 -9.25 -7.56
CA GLN A 214 -0.48 -9.02 -7.97
C GLN A 214 0.41 -8.89 -6.73
N PRO A 215 1.32 -9.83 -6.48
CA PRO A 215 2.34 -9.65 -5.46
C PRO A 215 3.17 -8.39 -5.72
N THR A 216 3.31 -7.59 -4.68
CA THR A 216 4.24 -6.47 -4.64
C THR A 216 5.67 -6.98 -4.65
N ARG A 217 6.62 -6.15 -5.09
CA ARG A 217 8.04 -6.55 -5.22
C ARG A 217 8.68 -6.98 -3.91
N CYS A 218 8.21 -6.46 -2.79
CA CYS A 218 8.68 -6.86 -1.47
C CYS A 218 8.08 -8.20 -1.00
N GLY A 219 7.11 -8.75 -1.72
CA GLY A 219 6.47 -10.02 -1.39
C GLY A 219 5.59 -10.00 -0.15
N ARG A 220 5.28 -8.81 0.38
CA ARG A 220 4.53 -8.65 1.62
C ARG A 220 3.08 -8.23 1.41
N PHE A 221 2.76 -7.70 0.23
CA PHE A 221 1.41 -7.26 -0.11
C PHE A 221 0.96 -7.85 -1.44
N LEU A 222 -0.33 -8.15 -1.56
CA LEU A 222 -1.01 -8.37 -2.84
C LEU A 222 -1.82 -7.12 -3.16
N LEU A 223 -1.55 -6.52 -4.32
CA LEU A 223 -2.48 -5.59 -4.95
C LEU A 223 -3.61 -6.40 -5.58
N GLY A 224 -4.67 -6.60 -4.80
CA GLY A 224 -5.85 -7.33 -5.26
C GLY A 224 -6.97 -6.40 -5.72
N ALA A 225 -7.77 -6.89 -6.67
CA ALA A 225 -8.99 -6.24 -7.12
C ALA A 225 -10.04 -7.28 -7.53
N TYR A 226 -11.32 -6.90 -7.49
CA TYR A 226 -12.42 -7.72 -7.97
C TYR A 226 -13.54 -6.92 -8.64
N GLY A 227 -14.34 -7.62 -9.43
CA GLY A 227 -15.59 -7.17 -10.01
C GLY A 227 -16.76 -8.05 -9.57
N ARG A 228 -17.99 -7.63 -9.83
CA ARG A 228 -19.21 -8.43 -9.59
C ARG A 228 -19.81 -8.86 -10.92
N GLY A 229 -20.14 -10.14 -11.07
CA GLY A 229 -20.56 -10.73 -12.34
C GLY A 229 -19.53 -10.45 -13.43
N ASP A 230 -20.01 -9.98 -14.59
CA ASP A 230 -19.17 -9.62 -15.73
C ASP A 230 -18.54 -8.22 -15.63
N GLY A 231 -18.77 -7.52 -14.51
CA GLY A 231 -18.25 -6.18 -14.26
C GLY A 231 -16.72 -6.09 -14.23
N PRO A 232 -16.17 -4.87 -14.36
CA PRO A 232 -14.73 -4.65 -14.34
C PRO A 232 -14.11 -4.90 -12.94
N LEU A 233 -12.79 -5.11 -12.91
CA LEU A 233 -11.97 -5.15 -11.69
C LEU A 233 -11.88 -3.74 -11.06
N ALA A 234 -12.96 -3.29 -10.45
CA ALA A 234 -13.09 -1.91 -9.94
C ALA A 234 -13.04 -1.82 -8.40
N LEU A 235 -13.23 -2.92 -7.69
CA LEU A 235 -13.28 -2.94 -6.23
C LEU A 235 -11.94 -3.45 -5.66
N PRO A 236 -11.36 -2.78 -4.66
CA PRO A 236 -10.08 -3.18 -4.08
C PRO A 236 -10.22 -4.47 -3.24
N TRP A 237 -9.22 -5.35 -3.33
CA TRP A 237 -9.06 -6.53 -2.47
C TRP A 237 -7.59 -6.69 -2.03
N PRO A 238 -7.01 -5.68 -1.36
CA PRO A 238 -5.63 -5.76 -0.92
C PRO A 238 -5.45 -6.91 0.08
N ALA A 239 -4.28 -7.55 0.03
CA ALA A 239 -3.91 -8.59 0.97
C ALA A 239 -2.51 -8.33 1.54
N TRP A 240 -2.22 -8.81 2.74
CA TRP A 240 -0.90 -8.72 3.36
C TRP A 240 -0.48 -10.06 3.95
N ARG A 241 0.80 -10.40 3.82
CA ARG A 241 1.28 -11.75 4.12
C ARG A 241 1.20 -12.02 5.63
N ARG A 242 0.46 -13.06 6.02
CA ARG A 242 0.26 -13.45 7.41
C ARG A 242 1.55 -14.00 8.02
N GLY A 243 1.85 -13.63 9.27
CA GLY A 243 3.04 -14.10 10.00
C GLY A 243 4.35 -13.43 9.59
N GLY A 244 4.35 -12.61 8.54
CA GLY A 244 5.40 -11.62 8.30
C GLY A 244 5.08 -10.34 9.07
N ALA A 245 6.09 -9.57 9.43
CA ALA A 245 5.90 -8.20 9.88
C ALA A 245 5.14 -7.39 8.82
N GLY A 246 3.88 -7.08 9.08
CA GLY A 246 2.99 -6.51 8.07
C GLY A 246 1.55 -6.50 8.54
N PHE A 247 1.05 -5.29 8.80
CA PHE A 247 -0.30 -4.92 9.20
C PHE A 247 -1.00 -5.70 10.32
N ALA A 248 -1.32 -5.00 11.41
CA ALA A 248 -2.31 -5.47 12.39
C ALA A 248 -3.49 -4.49 12.39
N PHE A 249 -4.69 -5.01 12.12
CA PHE A 249 -5.95 -4.33 12.43
C PHE A 249 -6.46 -4.92 13.75
N PRO A 250 -6.27 -4.23 14.88
CA PRO A 250 -6.79 -4.72 16.14
C PRO A 250 -8.32 -4.77 16.10
N ASP A 251 -8.87 -5.84 16.66
CA ASP A 251 -10.31 -6.07 16.81
C ASP A 251 -11.06 -4.86 17.39
#